data_AF-A0AAD4E2A3-F1
#
_entry.id   AF-A0AAD4E2A3-F1
#
_cell.length_a   1.000
_cell.length_b   1.000
_cell.length_c   1.000
_cell.angle_alpha   90.00
_cell.angle_beta   90.00
_cell.angle_gamma   90.00
#
_symmetry.space_group_name_H-M   'P 1'
#
loop_
_entity.id
_entity.type
_entity.pdbx_description
1 polymer ?
#
loop_
_entity_poly.entity_id
_entity_poly.type
_entity_poly.pdbx_seq_one_letter_code
_entity_poly.pdbx_strand_id
1 'polypeptide(L)'
;MYYLSHHGSDGYPEGLGLKVLQYIRQPNAIATYQKVFGEMLDGLKSPSHSLLLIEGGDENFDGPSQLRPETCGWTYEIDLDRNIFHVCDMPFFSLECLPDDAVFLQYISDDGITRDHYGHAACPLECPPENRYKKPTPPIVHNSELETYQSLMCTGSQVALSDLLAVSDGLSQDEHVRVTLLEVMIGQCMFSSAIGKEIYEIELLNDHNQITDDQCAFAIPMLKRKEFTWVREDTVVYIATHLYDERCLQASVSRLINVILEQTNHSGHYFGIAFSVFHCAVVKVVKNAHTMSFSHTSALQFLPSFYADSPSTPGITALARLGYRIDPALFRRALEACHYVRYIHLKESLVQRADRSDDMPPTTICPTLPLELWREIACYLTHPFHLIVLGLVSRLCRQAVSMVLRCTHLCGYRLVSAPQERPEYRKENLSLRAASFSAVRNGIPTTVNVGVTGMLNDRLPEQRMIIPLEIKNSYFHLTLSADP
;
A
#
# COMPACT_ATOMS: atom_id res chain seq x y z
N MET A 1 12.49 18.33 -11.97
CA MET A 1 12.39 19.62 -12.68
C MET A 1 11.64 19.30 -13.93
N TYR A 2 10.41 19.79 -14.02
CA TYR A 2 9.42 19.23 -14.93
C TYR A 2 9.11 20.20 -16.05
N TYR A 3 9.08 19.65 -17.26
CA TYR A 3 8.55 20.34 -18.42
C TYR A 3 7.28 19.63 -18.80
N LEU A 4 6.23 20.40 -18.87
CA LEU A 4 4.94 19.91 -19.30
C LEU A 4 4.56 20.58 -20.61
N SER A 5 4.44 19.79 -21.66
CA SER A 5 3.78 20.26 -22.88
C SER A 5 2.34 19.77 -22.85
N HIS A 6 1.41 20.69 -22.69
CA HIS A 6 0.00 20.44 -22.91
C HIS A 6 -0.44 21.22 -24.14
N HIS A 7 -0.96 20.54 -25.16
CA HIS A 7 -1.65 21.20 -26.26
C HIS A 7 -3.13 20.83 -26.25
N GLY A 8 -3.96 21.66 -26.87
CA GLY A 8 -5.40 21.47 -27.00
C GLY A 8 -5.77 20.23 -27.82
N SER A 9 -6.68 20.36 -28.78
CA SER A 9 -7.32 19.24 -29.50
C SER A 9 -6.41 18.30 -30.33
N ASP A 10 -5.09 18.46 -30.31
CA ASP A 10 -4.09 17.65 -31.07
C ASP A 10 -3.00 17.03 -30.17
N GLY A 11 -3.39 16.58 -28.97
CA GLY A 11 -2.47 15.94 -28.02
C GLY A 11 -2.00 14.53 -28.41
N TYR A 12 -2.34 14.02 -29.59
CA TYR A 12 -2.08 12.63 -29.98
C TYR A 12 -0.59 12.31 -30.15
N PRO A 13 -0.21 11.02 -30.06
CA PRO A 13 1.16 10.55 -30.26
C PRO A 13 1.78 10.98 -31.58
N GLU A 14 1.02 10.92 -32.68
CA GLU A 14 1.45 11.29 -34.04
C GLU A 14 1.68 12.80 -34.20
N GLY A 15 1.00 13.61 -33.38
CA GLY A 15 1.07 15.06 -33.41
C GLY A 15 2.06 15.57 -32.36
N LEU A 16 1.53 15.96 -31.20
CA LEU A 16 2.31 16.52 -30.11
C LEU A 16 3.40 15.56 -29.62
N GLY A 17 3.09 14.27 -29.47
CA GLY A 17 4.05 13.29 -28.93
C GLY A 17 5.35 13.23 -29.74
N LEU A 18 5.24 13.06 -31.07
CA LEU A 18 6.38 13.06 -31.98
C LEU A 18 7.12 14.41 -32.00
N LYS A 19 6.41 15.54 -31.97
CA LYS A 19 7.06 16.86 -31.93
C LYS A 19 7.94 17.00 -30.70
N VAL A 20 7.42 16.63 -29.52
CA VAL A 20 8.17 16.69 -28.25
C VAL A 20 9.35 15.71 -28.29
N LEU A 21 9.13 14.47 -28.74
CA LEU A 21 10.18 13.46 -28.86
C LEU A 21 11.32 13.91 -29.78
N GLN A 22 11.00 14.35 -31.01
CA GLN A 22 11.96 14.82 -32.00
C GLN A 22 12.74 16.03 -31.51
N TYR A 23 12.08 16.93 -30.79
CA TYR A 23 12.72 18.10 -30.19
C TYR A 23 13.80 17.68 -29.20
N ILE A 24 13.49 16.74 -28.29
CA ILE A 24 14.44 16.29 -27.26
C ILE A 24 15.56 15.41 -27.81
N ARG A 25 15.32 14.72 -28.93
CA ARG A 25 16.35 13.95 -29.65
C ARG A 25 17.42 14.81 -30.32
N GLN A 26 17.20 16.13 -30.45
CA GLN A 26 18.20 17.00 -31.06
C GLN A 26 19.51 17.00 -30.23
N PRO A 27 20.69 17.01 -30.88
CA PRO A 27 21.96 17.05 -30.17
C PRO A 27 22.03 18.22 -29.18
N ASN A 28 22.41 17.94 -27.94
CA ASN A 28 22.48 18.90 -26.83
C ASN A 28 21.15 19.50 -26.37
N ALA A 29 19.98 19.05 -26.85
CA ALA A 29 18.70 19.60 -26.39
C ALA A 29 18.52 19.47 -24.87
N ILE A 30 18.77 18.28 -24.32
CA ILE A 30 18.71 17.99 -22.88
C ILE A 30 19.65 18.92 -22.09
N ALA A 31 20.92 19.01 -22.53
CA ALA A 31 21.92 19.85 -21.85
C ALA A 31 21.57 21.35 -21.93
N THR A 32 21.07 21.81 -23.08
CA THR A 32 20.57 23.18 -23.27
C THR A 32 19.42 23.47 -22.31
N TYR A 33 18.47 22.55 -22.18
CA TYR A 33 17.34 22.73 -21.27
C TYR A 33 17.74 22.76 -19.81
N GLN A 34 18.55 21.79 -19.38
CA GLN A 34 19.11 21.76 -18.02
C GLN A 34 19.83 23.08 -17.69
N LYS A 35 20.59 23.62 -18.65
CA LYS A 35 21.26 24.91 -18.50
C LYS A 35 20.26 26.07 -18.36
N VAL A 36 19.33 26.21 -19.32
CA VAL A 36 18.33 27.30 -19.32
C VAL A 36 17.52 27.30 -18.03
N PHE A 37 17.14 26.13 -17.52
CA PHE A 37 16.36 26.06 -16.30
C PHE A 37 17.19 26.24 -15.04
N GLY A 38 18.45 25.80 -15.04
CA GLY A 38 19.40 26.16 -13.99
C GLY A 38 19.49 27.69 -13.85
N GLU A 39 19.66 28.40 -14.98
CA GLU A 39 19.71 29.87 -15.02
C GLU A 39 18.38 30.50 -14.55
N MET A 40 17.24 29.93 -14.95
CA MET A 40 15.91 30.39 -14.53
C MET A 40 15.66 30.23 -13.03
N LEU A 41 16.02 29.08 -12.45
CA LEU A 41 15.89 28.82 -11.02
C LEU A 41 16.81 29.71 -10.18
N ASP A 42 18.03 29.96 -10.65
CA ASP A 42 18.94 30.88 -9.98
C ASP A 42 18.45 32.33 -10.06
N GLY A 43 17.78 32.70 -11.15
CA GLY A 43 17.06 33.97 -11.28
C GLY A 43 15.89 34.11 -10.29
N LEU A 44 15.11 33.05 -10.06
CA LEU A 44 13.98 33.05 -9.12
C LEU A 44 14.39 33.20 -7.64
N LYS A 45 15.62 32.81 -7.30
CA LYS A 45 16.17 33.06 -5.95
C LYS A 45 16.48 34.55 -5.74
N SER A 46 16.55 35.35 -6.81
CA SER A 46 16.69 36.80 -6.72
C SER A 46 15.31 37.44 -6.50
N PRO A 47 15.09 38.17 -5.39
CA PRO A 47 13.78 38.73 -5.04
C PRO A 47 13.24 39.83 -6.00
N SER A 48 13.91 40.06 -7.13
CA SER A 48 13.67 41.21 -8.01
C SER A 48 13.13 40.86 -9.40
N HIS A 49 12.98 39.58 -9.77
CA HIS A 49 12.59 39.21 -11.13
C HIS A 49 11.20 38.57 -11.20
N SER A 50 10.24 39.34 -11.74
CA SER A 50 9.00 38.78 -12.29
C SER A 50 9.35 37.93 -13.51
N LEU A 51 8.85 36.70 -13.52
CA LEU A 51 9.06 35.69 -14.57
C LEU A 51 8.77 36.24 -15.96
N LEU A 52 9.82 36.46 -16.76
CA LEU A 52 9.72 36.48 -18.21
C LEU A 52 9.52 35.02 -18.64
N LEU A 53 8.26 34.64 -18.82
CA LEU A 53 7.90 33.47 -19.62
C LEU A 53 8.54 33.65 -20.99
N ILE A 54 9.15 32.59 -21.52
CA ILE A 54 9.78 32.59 -22.84
C ILE A 54 8.71 33.01 -23.86
N GLU A 55 8.76 34.26 -24.30
CA GLU A 55 7.94 34.78 -25.40
C GLU A 55 8.43 34.12 -26.70
N GLY A 56 7.89 32.94 -26.97
CA GLY A 56 8.26 32.09 -28.11
C GLY A 56 7.06 31.43 -28.75
N GLY A 57 6.00 32.22 -29.04
CA GLY A 57 4.86 31.85 -29.89
C GLY A 57 3.70 31.19 -29.14
N ASP A 58 2.52 31.82 -29.16
CA ASP A 58 1.10 31.40 -28.91
C ASP A 58 0.75 30.14 -28.10
N GLU A 59 1.68 29.51 -27.40
CA GLU A 59 1.51 28.28 -26.64
C GLU A 59 1.47 28.65 -25.15
N ASN A 60 0.26 28.56 -24.57
CA ASN A 60 0.05 28.80 -23.16
C ASN A 60 0.77 27.74 -22.32
N PHE A 61 1.92 28.10 -21.75
CA PHE A 61 2.64 27.33 -20.75
C PHE A 61 1.95 27.49 -19.39
N ASP A 62 1.10 26.53 -19.03
CA ASP A 62 0.54 26.48 -17.68
C ASP A 62 1.56 25.91 -16.68
N GLY A 63 1.65 26.55 -15.51
CA GLY A 63 2.48 26.09 -14.39
C GLY A 63 2.04 24.73 -13.81
N PRO A 64 2.77 24.21 -12.80
CA PRO A 64 2.54 22.87 -12.26
C PRO A 64 1.13 22.68 -11.66
N SER A 65 0.27 22.04 -12.45
CA SER A 65 -0.80 21.07 -12.14
C SER A 65 -1.60 21.26 -10.84
N GLN A 66 -2.53 22.22 -10.83
CA GLN A 66 -3.72 22.13 -9.97
C GLN A 66 -4.96 22.01 -10.88
N LEU A 67 -5.49 20.79 -10.96
CA LEU A 67 -6.80 20.42 -11.53
C LEU A 67 -6.91 20.51 -13.06
N ARG A 68 -6.39 19.51 -13.77
CA ARG A 68 -6.69 19.30 -15.21
C ARG A 68 -8.06 18.62 -15.38
N PRO A 69 -8.83 18.96 -16.43
CA PRO A 69 -10.00 18.18 -16.83
C PRO A 69 -9.57 16.76 -17.21
N GLU A 70 -10.26 15.73 -16.69
CA GLU A 70 -10.04 14.29 -16.99
C GLU A 70 -10.22 13.92 -18.48
N THR A 71 -10.45 14.89 -19.35
CA THR A 71 -10.84 14.70 -20.76
C THR A 71 -9.70 14.83 -21.76
N CYS A 72 -8.50 15.26 -21.37
CA CYS A 72 -7.35 15.29 -22.27
C CYS A 72 -6.64 13.93 -22.24
N GLY A 73 -6.79 13.14 -23.31
CA GLY A 73 -6.36 11.73 -23.33
C GLY A 73 -4.85 11.49 -23.26
N TRP A 74 -4.04 12.53 -23.51
CA TRP A 74 -2.60 12.40 -23.73
C TRP A 74 -1.81 13.51 -23.02
N THR A 75 -0.84 13.12 -22.19
CA THR A 75 0.12 14.04 -21.57
C THR A 75 1.55 13.56 -21.86
N TYR A 76 2.44 14.50 -22.16
CA TYR A 76 3.88 14.25 -22.31
C TYR A 76 4.64 15.15 -21.35
N GLU A 77 5.56 14.55 -20.61
CA GLU A 77 6.34 15.24 -19.61
C GLU A 77 7.80 14.80 -19.68
N ILE A 78 8.70 15.76 -19.54
CA ILE A 78 10.15 15.54 -19.56
C ILE A 78 10.67 15.84 -18.15
N ASP A 79 11.09 14.79 -17.45
CA ASP A 79 11.75 14.89 -16.16
C ASP A 79 13.27 14.90 -16.36
N LEU A 80 13.84 16.11 -16.34
CA LEU A 80 15.28 16.30 -16.53
C LEU A 80 16.10 15.93 -15.29
N ASP A 81 15.50 15.86 -14.11
CA ASP A 81 16.22 15.50 -12.88
C ASP A 81 16.48 14.00 -12.84
N ARG A 82 15.51 13.23 -13.32
CA ARG A 82 15.58 11.76 -13.34
C ARG A 82 15.94 11.18 -14.71
N ASN A 83 16.03 12.04 -15.74
CA ASN A 83 16.33 11.65 -17.10
C ASN A 83 15.25 10.74 -17.72
N ILE A 84 13.97 11.07 -17.49
CA ILE A 84 12.80 10.25 -17.86
C ILE A 84 11.86 11.03 -18.79
N PHE A 85 11.35 10.34 -19.81
CA PHE A 85 10.23 10.76 -20.63
C PHE A 85 8.96 10.08 -20.14
N HIS A 86 8.00 10.89 -19.69
CA HIS A 86 6.72 10.44 -19.19
C HIS A 86 5.64 10.54 -20.26
N VAL A 87 4.73 9.56 -20.27
CA VAL A 87 3.55 9.51 -21.13
C VAL A 87 2.34 9.20 -20.24
N CYS A 88 1.31 10.03 -20.30
CA CYS A 88 0.13 9.92 -19.45
C CYS A 88 0.47 9.87 -17.96
N ASP A 89 1.41 10.72 -17.54
CA ASP A 89 1.98 10.82 -16.19
C ASP A 89 2.76 9.59 -15.70
N MET A 90 3.02 8.62 -16.58
CA MET A 90 3.72 7.38 -16.26
C MET A 90 5.13 7.40 -16.86
N PRO A 91 6.16 6.88 -16.16
CA PRO A 91 7.51 6.85 -16.70
C PRO A 91 7.61 5.81 -17.83
N PHE A 92 8.05 6.24 -19.01
CA PHE A 92 8.13 5.39 -20.20
C PHE A 92 9.55 5.15 -20.66
N PHE A 93 10.23 6.21 -21.10
CA PHE A 93 11.55 6.09 -21.73
C PHE A 93 12.64 6.78 -20.94
N SER A 94 13.86 6.31 -21.09
CA SER A 94 15.05 7.04 -20.67
C SER A 94 15.38 8.12 -21.69
N LEU A 95 15.66 9.33 -21.23
CA LEU A 95 16.12 10.42 -22.10
C LEU A 95 17.56 10.18 -22.62
N GLU A 96 18.32 9.24 -22.04
CA GLU A 96 19.60 8.76 -22.59
C GLU A 96 19.45 8.08 -23.96
N CYS A 97 18.33 7.40 -24.19
CA CYS A 97 18.12 6.56 -25.35
C CYS A 97 16.64 6.59 -25.75
N LEU A 98 16.20 7.73 -26.29
CA LEU A 98 14.84 7.85 -26.81
C LEU A 98 14.64 6.96 -28.06
N PRO A 99 13.48 6.31 -28.20
CA PRO A 99 13.16 5.54 -29.40
C PRO A 99 13.10 6.43 -30.64
N ASP A 100 13.18 5.81 -31.83
CA ASP A 100 12.84 6.52 -33.06
C ASP A 100 11.31 6.72 -33.18
N ASP A 101 10.90 7.53 -34.16
CA ASP A 101 9.51 7.94 -34.32
C ASP A 101 8.59 6.74 -34.58
N ALA A 102 9.05 5.75 -35.35
CA ALA A 102 8.25 4.57 -35.67
C ALA A 102 8.07 3.68 -34.44
N VAL A 103 9.16 3.46 -33.68
CA VAL A 103 9.14 2.69 -32.43
C VAL A 103 8.32 3.40 -31.35
N PHE A 104 8.41 4.73 -31.26
CA PHE A 104 7.59 5.52 -30.34
C PHE A 104 6.09 5.32 -30.60
N LEU A 105 5.66 5.51 -31.85
CA LEU A 105 4.26 5.32 -32.23
C LEU A 105 3.79 3.88 -32.08
N GLN A 106 4.67 2.91 -32.31
CA GLN A 106 4.35 1.50 -32.09
C GLN A 106 3.95 1.23 -30.63
N TYR A 107 4.58 1.89 -29.66
CA TYR A 107 4.32 1.65 -28.23
C TYR A 107 3.23 2.55 -27.63
N ILE A 108 2.88 3.64 -28.30
CA ILE A 108 2.04 4.71 -27.73
C ILE A 108 0.82 5.05 -28.62
N SER A 109 0.58 4.45 -29.79
CA SER A 109 -0.63 4.76 -30.58
C SER A 109 -1.95 4.40 -29.89
N ASP A 110 -3.09 5.00 -30.28
CA ASP A 110 -4.41 4.77 -29.64
C ASP A 110 -4.84 3.28 -29.64
N ASP A 111 -4.50 2.53 -30.69
CA ASP A 111 -4.71 1.08 -30.80
C ASP A 111 -3.59 0.25 -30.14
N GLY A 112 -2.51 0.91 -29.70
CA GLY A 112 -1.22 0.33 -29.30
C GLY A 112 -0.68 0.75 -27.94
N ILE A 113 -1.38 1.60 -27.16
CA ILE A 113 -1.00 1.86 -25.76
C ILE A 113 -0.99 0.52 -25.07
N THR A 114 0.21 0.07 -24.74
CA THR A 114 0.34 -1.06 -23.87
C THR A 114 -0.15 -0.61 -22.51
N ARG A 115 -1.27 -1.19 -22.10
CA ARG A 115 -1.75 -1.02 -20.74
C ARG A 115 -1.14 -2.10 -19.89
N ASP A 116 -0.73 -1.73 -18.68
CA ASP A 116 -0.41 -2.72 -17.67
C ASP A 116 -1.68 -3.50 -17.25
N HIS A 117 -1.52 -4.52 -16.40
CA HIS A 117 -2.66 -5.32 -15.99
C HIS A 117 -3.61 -4.57 -15.03
N TYR A 118 -3.24 -3.36 -14.59
CA TYR A 118 -4.09 -2.45 -13.82
C TYR A 118 -4.71 -1.35 -14.69
N GLY A 119 -4.50 -1.37 -16.01
CA GLY A 119 -5.15 -0.49 -16.96
C GLY A 119 -4.46 0.87 -17.16
N HIS A 120 -3.28 1.09 -16.58
CA HIS A 120 -2.49 2.30 -16.81
C HIS A 120 -1.66 2.21 -18.08
N ALA A 121 -1.35 3.36 -18.69
CA ALA A 121 -0.37 3.41 -19.76
C ALA A 121 0.99 2.98 -19.22
N ALA A 122 1.63 1.99 -19.85
CA ALA A 122 2.93 1.51 -19.41
C ALA A 122 3.81 1.13 -20.59
N CYS A 123 5.13 1.25 -20.41
CA CYS A 123 6.08 0.88 -21.45
C CYS A 123 6.04 -0.64 -21.71
N PRO A 124 5.85 -1.13 -22.93
CA PRO A 124 5.76 -2.57 -23.20
C PRO A 124 7.02 -3.34 -22.76
N LEU A 125 6.86 -4.61 -22.42
CA LEU A 125 8.00 -5.48 -22.04
C LEU A 125 8.94 -5.73 -23.22
N GLU A 126 8.42 -5.64 -24.45
CA GLU A 126 9.12 -5.73 -25.72
C GLU A 126 9.98 -4.50 -26.01
N CYS A 127 9.74 -3.37 -25.32
CA CYS A 127 10.55 -2.18 -25.46
C CYS A 127 12.02 -2.49 -25.10
N PRO A 128 13.00 -2.15 -25.96
CA PRO A 128 14.40 -2.45 -25.70
C PRO A 128 14.82 -1.92 -24.31
N PRO A 129 15.56 -2.72 -23.51
CA PRO A 129 15.98 -2.32 -22.16
C PRO A 129 16.68 -0.96 -22.10
N GLU A 130 17.41 -0.59 -23.14
CA GLU A 130 18.10 0.69 -23.28
C GLU A 130 17.13 1.88 -23.40
N ASN A 131 15.98 1.70 -24.05
CA ASN A 131 14.98 2.74 -24.22
C ASN A 131 14.10 2.90 -22.99
N ARG A 132 13.88 1.84 -22.20
CA ARG A 132 13.05 1.88 -21.00
C ARG A 132 13.68 2.78 -19.93
N TYR A 133 12.83 3.48 -19.18
CA TYR A 133 13.31 4.19 -18.00
C TYR A 133 13.99 3.19 -17.05
N LYS A 134 15.08 3.64 -16.41
CA LYS A 134 15.81 2.85 -15.43
C LYS A 134 15.41 3.32 -14.05
N LYS A 135 15.16 2.38 -13.15
CA LYS A 135 14.96 2.70 -11.73
C LYS A 135 16.22 3.38 -11.19
N PRO A 136 16.09 4.33 -10.24
CA PRO A 136 17.24 4.92 -9.59
C PRO A 136 18.15 3.85 -8.96
N THR A 137 19.45 4.11 -8.97
CA THR A 137 20.40 3.26 -8.25
C THR A 137 20.09 3.36 -6.75
N PRO A 138 20.07 2.23 -6.02
CA PRO A 138 19.92 2.27 -4.57
C PRO A 138 20.91 3.22 -3.89
N PRO A 139 20.51 3.86 -2.77
CA PRO A 139 21.39 4.78 -2.05
C PRO A 139 22.62 4.04 -1.49
N ILE A 140 23.74 4.76 -1.38
CA ILE A 140 24.96 4.22 -0.79
C ILE A 140 24.77 4.08 0.72
N VAL A 141 24.78 2.83 1.20
CA VAL A 141 24.69 2.51 2.63
C VAL A 141 26.07 2.55 3.27
N HIS A 142 26.23 3.35 4.32
CA HIS A 142 27.50 3.47 5.05
C HIS A 142 27.70 2.29 6.02
N ASN A 143 28.95 1.89 6.26
CA ASN A 143 29.25 0.77 7.17
C ASN A 143 28.76 1.02 8.60
N SER A 144 28.70 2.27 9.06
CA SER A 144 28.15 2.64 10.37
C SER A 144 26.67 2.27 10.51
N GLU A 145 25.90 2.30 9.41
CA GLU A 145 24.49 1.89 9.44
C GLU A 145 24.31 0.39 9.57
N LEU A 146 25.37 -0.40 9.31
CA LEU A 146 25.38 -1.85 9.40
C LEU A 146 25.94 -2.36 10.73
N GLU A 147 26.43 -1.46 11.60
CA GLU A 147 27.15 -1.83 12.83
C GLU A 147 26.31 -2.72 13.75
N THR A 148 25.03 -2.39 13.98
CA THR A 148 24.14 -3.22 14.81
C THR A 148 23.87 -4.58 14.18
N TYR A 149 23.66 -4.61 12.85
CA TYR A 149 23.45 -5.87 12.12
C TYR A 149 24.66 -6.81 12.23
N GLN A 150 25.88 -6.25 12.15
CA GLN A 150 27.14 -7.01 12.19
C GLN A 150 27.57 -7.40 13.61
N SER A 151 27.24 -6.60 14.62
CA SER A 151 27.64 -6.83 16.02
C SER A 151 26.75 -7.84 16.75
N LEU A 152 25.49 -7.99 16.33
CA LEU A 152 24.54 -8.89 16.97
C LEU A 152 24.52 -10.28 16.32
N MET A 153 24.17 -11.28 17.12
CA MET A 153 24.04 -12.66 16.64
C MET A 153 22.82 -12.79 15.71
N CYS A 154 23.08 -12.83 14.41
CA CYS A 154 22.10 -13.25 13.42
C CYS A 154 21.93 -14.78 13.50
N THR A 155 20.76 -15.22 13.98
CA THR A 155 20.40 -16.66 14.07
C THR A 155 19.93 -17.24 12.75
N GLY A 156 19.64 -16.39 11.77
CA GLY A 156 19.30 -16.78 10.41
C GLY A 156 19.00 -15.55 9.55
N SER A 157 19.71 -15.44 8.44
CA SER A 157 19.37 -14.52 7.35
C SER A 157 18.48 -15.24 6.35
N GLN A 158 17.50 -14.53 5.79
CA GLN A 158 16.59 -15.06 4.76
C GLN A 158 15.81 -16.30 5.21
N VAL A 159 15.38 -16.32 6.48
CA VAL A 159 14.59 -17.41 7.06
C VAL A 159 13.21 -17.46 6.42
N ALA A 160 12.68 -18.67 6.20
CA ALA A 160 11.31 -18.84 5.72
C ALA A 160 10.31 -18.18 6.67
N LEU A 161 9.25 -17.58 6.12
CA LEU A 161 8.25 -16.87 6.92
C LEU A 161 7.57 -17.78 7.96
N SER A 162 7.31 -19.04 7.61
CA SER A 162 6.74 -20.06 8.49
C SER A 162 7.61 -20.32 9.71
N ASP A 163 8.91 -20.54 9.50
CA ASP A 163 9.90 -20.71 10.58
C ASP A 163 10.01 -19.47 11.46
N LEU A 164 10.06 -18.27 10.83
CA LEU A 164 10.18 -17.01 11.55
C LEU A 164 8.99 -16.79 12.49
N LEU A 165 7.77 -16.98 11.98
CA LEU A 165 6.53 -16.77 12.73
C LEU A 165 6.08 -17.97 13.56
N ALA A 166 6.76 -19.12 13.44
CA ALA A 166 6.34 -20.41 14.00
C ALA A 166 4.91 -20.81 13.58
N VAL A 167 4.62 -20.72 12.29
CA VAL A 167 3.32 -21.08 11.67
C VAL A 167 3.49 -22.13 10.58
N SER A 168 2.41 -22.77 10.15
CA SER A 168 2.44 -23.72 9.04
C SER A 168 2.81 -23.07 7.72
N ASP A 169 3.42 -23.84 6.81
CA ASP A 169 3.67 -23.39 5.44
C ASP A 169 2.36 -23.08 4.69
N GLY A 170 1.35 -23.95 4.83
CA GLY A 170 0.02 -23.74 4.27
C GLY A 170 -0.76 -22.65 4.99
N LEU A 171 -1.56 -21.89 4.24
CA LEU A 171 -2.50 -20.91 4.80
C LEU A 171 -3.69 -21.63 5.39
N SER A 172 -4.05 -21.27 6.62
CA SER A 172 -5.38 -21.58 7.17
C SER A 172 -6.46 -20.84 6.37
N GLN A 173 -7.71 -21.27 6.52
CA GLN A 173 -8.85 -20.67 5.83
C GLN A 173 -9.01 -19.17 6.18
N ASP A 174 -8.84 -18.79 7.44
CA ASP A 174 -8.92 -17.38 7.87
C ASP A 174 -7.77 -16.53 7.32
N GLU A 175 -6.56 -17.10 7.25
CA GLU A 175 -5.41 -16.44 6.63
C GLU A 175 -5.65 -16.25 5.13
N HIS A 176 -6.17 -17.26 4.44
CA HIS A 176 -6.48 -17.17 3.01
C HIS A 176 -7.50 -16.07 2.73
N VAL A 177 -8.59 -15.98 3.51
CA VAL A 177 -9.56 -14.88 3.43
C VAL A 177 -8.89 -13.52 3.57
N ARG A 178 -8.00 -13.36 4.55
CA ARG A 178 -7.29 -12.10 4.80
C ARG A 178 -6.32 -11.76 3.66
N VAL A 179 -5.56 -12.73 3.17
CA VAL A 179 -4.65 -12.55 2.02
C VAL A 179 -5.44 -12.10 0.80
N THR A 180 -6.48 -12.83 0.42
CA THR A 180 -7.30 -12.48 -0.75
C THR A 180 -7.97 -11.11 -0.60
N LEU A 181 -8.43 -10.72 0.59
CA LEU A 181 -8.97 -9.38 0.79
C LEU A 181 -7.90 -8.30 0.58
N LEU A 182 -6.70 -8.48 1.12
CA LEU A 182 -5.59 -7.55 0.92
C LEU A 182 -5.17 -7.45 -0.55
N GLU A 183 -5.11 -8.59 -1.26
CA GLU A 183 -4.88 -8.63 -2.70
C GLU A 183 -5.91 -7.79 -3.48
N VAL A 184 -7.20 -7.95 -3.18
CA VAL A 184 -8.27 -7.17 -3.80
C VAL A 184 -8.15 -5.68 -3.48
N MET A 185 -7.87 -5.33 -2.22
CA MET A 185 -7.68 -3.93 -1.82
C MET A 185 -6.48 -3.30 -2.54
N ILE A 186 -5.36 -4.02 -2.63
CA ILE A 186 -4.16 -3.56 -3.34
C ILE A 186 -4.46 -3.44 -4.83
N GLY A 187 -5.14 -4.40 -5.44
CA GLY A 187 -5.51 -4.31 -6.85
C GLY A 187 -6.47 -3.16 -7.15
N GLN A 188 -7.37 -2.82 -6.24
CA GLN A 188 -8.21 -1.62 -6.34
C GLN A 188 -7.38 -0.34 -6.22
N CYS A 189 -6.43 -0.28 -5.29
CA CYS A 189 -5.49 0.83 -5.19
C CYS A 189 -4.72 0.98 -6.48
N MET A 190 -4.05 -0.09 -6.92
CA MET A 190 -3.24 -0.09 -8.14
C MET A 190 -4.07 0.19 -9.38
N PHE A 191 -5.38 -0.05 -9.43
CA PHE A 191 -6.22 0.32 -10.57
C PHE A 191 -6.50 1.82 -10.68
N SER A 192 -6.45 2.56 -9.57
CA SER A 192 -6.75 3.99 -9.60
C SER A 192 -5.55 4.79 -10.14
N SER A 193 -5.79 5.59 -11.18
CA SER A 193 -4.74 6.35 -11.88
C SER A 193 -3.95 7.27 -10.94
N ALA A 194 -4.63 7.95 -10.01
CA ALA A 194 -3.97 8.78 -9.01
C ALA A 194 -3.02 7.96 -8.12
N ILE A 195 -3.43 6.76 -7.71
CA ILE A 195 -2.58 5.89 -6.89
C ILE A 195 -1.43 5.32 -7.70
N GLY A 196 -1.72 4.84 -8.92
CA GLY A 196 -0.71 4.30 -9.82
C GLY A 196 0.42 5.30 -10.00
N LYS A 197 0.09 6.54 -10.35
CA LYS A 197 1.05 7.64 -10.47
C LYS A 197 1.91 7.82 -9.21
N GLU A 198 1.30 7.93 -8.04
CA GLU A 198 2.04 8.08 -6.77
C GLU A 198 2.95 6.88 -6.48
N ILE A 199 2.53 5.65 -6.80
CA ILE A 199 3.37 4.45 -6.65
C ILE A 199 4.63 4.55 -7.52
N TYR A 200 4.49 5.00 -8.77
CA TYR A 200 5.63 5.25 -9.65
C TYR A 200 6.53 6.38 -9.12
N GLU A 201 5.95 7.48 -8.65
CA GLU A 201 6.73 8.57 -8.08
C GLU A 201 7.54 8.13 -6.85
N ILE A 202 6.96 7.26 -6.00
CA ILE A 202 7.68 6.70 -4.85
C ILE A 202 8.80 5.76 -5.30
N GLU A 203 8.64 5.02 -6.41
CA GLU A 203 9.70 4.21 -7.01
C GLU A 203 10.93 5.04 -7.42
N LEU A 204 10.68 6.30 -7.78
CA LEU A 204 11.69 7.21 -8.28
C LEU A 204 12.39 8.01 -7.16
N LEU A 205 12.06 7.77 -5.89
CA LEU A 205 12.70 8.42 -4.74
C LEU A 205 14.02 7.74 -4.39
N ASN A 206 15.08 8.54 -4.20
CA ASN A 206 16.38 8.03 -3.79
C ASN A 206 16.46 7.72 -2.28
N ASP A 207 15.65 8.42 -1.48
CA ASP A 207 15.70 8.36 -0.02
C ASP A 207 14.27 8.38 0.57
N HIS A 208 14.02 7.57 1.61
CA HIS A 208 12.77 7.54 2.37
C HIS A 208 12.42 8.93 2.97
N ASN A 209 13.42 9.77 3.24
CA ASN A 209 13.21 11.14 3.69
C ASN A 209 12.50 12.02 2.64
N GLN A 210 12.43 11.61 1.38
CA GLN A 210 11.75 12.35 0.32
C GLN A 210 10.24 12.03 0.25
N ILE A 211 9.78 10.97 0.94
CA ILE A 211 8.35 10.63 1.00
C ILE A 211 7.63 11.71 1.78
N THR A 212 6.63 12.36 1.16
CA THR A 212 5.82 13.40 1.78
C THR A 212 4.77 12.82 2.74
N ASP A 213 4.22 13.65 3.62
CA ASP A 213 3.16 13.24 4.55
C ASP A 213 1.92 12.73 3.79
N ASP A 214 1.59 13.36 2.65
CA ASP A 214 0.47 12.96 1.81
C ASP A 214 0.71 11.59 1.17
N GLN A 215 1.92 11.34 0.67
CA GLN A 215 2.34 10.04 0.13
C GLN A 215 2.35 8.95 1.22
N CYS A 216 2.80 9.28 2.44
CA CYS A 216 2.73 8.37 3.58
C CYS A 216 1.29 8.03 3.97
N ALA A 217 0.43 9.05 4.09
CA ALA A 217 -0.98 8.88 4.44
C ALA A 217 -1.72 8.03 3.40
N PHE A 218 -1.28 8.11 2.15
CA PHE A 218 -1.84 7.33 1.07
C PHE A 218 -1.44 5.85 1.12
N ALA A 219 -0.16 5.56 1.36
CA ALA A 219 0.34 4.20 1.48
C ALA A 219 -0.28 3.48 2.70
N ILE A 220 -0.38 4.18 3.84
CA ILE A 220 -0.95 3.63 5.07
C ILE A 220 -1.71 4.74 5.81
N PRO A 221 -3.05 4.83 5.70
CA PRO A 221 -3.89 5.91 6.26
C PRO A 221 -3.78 6.15 7.77
N MET A 222 -3.10 5.27 8.50
CA MET A 222 -2.88 5.40 9.95
C MET A 222 -1.44 5.76 10.33
N LEU A 223 -0.50 5.81 9.37
CA LEU A 223 0.86 6.22 9.63
C LEU A 223 1.01 7.72 9.42
N LYS A 224 1.17 8.46 10.52
CA LYS A 224 1.82 9.76 10.44
C LYS A 224 3.25 9.55 9.95
N ARG A 225 3.85 10.51 9.25
CA ARG A 225 5.26 10.47 8.83
C ARG A 225 6.20 10.44 10.04
N LYS A 226 6.32 9.25 10.60
CA LYS A 226 7.32 8.86 11.56
C LYS A 226 8.08 7.74 10.90
N GLU A 227 9.39 7.87 10.89
CA GLU A 227 10.30 6.83 10.40
C GLU A 227 9.94 5.46 11.00
N PHE A 228 9.58 5.46 12.29
CA PHE A 228 9.12 4.27 13.02
C PHE A 228 7.72 4.46 13.60
N THR A 229 6.88 3.45 13.44
CA THR A 229 5.57 3.40 14.09
C THR A 229 5.30 2.05 14.72
N TRP A 230 5.06 2.06 16.03
CA TRP A 230 4.60 0.89 16.78
C TRP A 230 3.13 0.63 16.51
N VAL A 231 2.84 -0.40 15.71
CA VAL A 231 1.48 -0.81 15.36
C VAL A 231 0.90 -1.80 16.38
N ARG A 232 1.77 -2.44 17.18
CA ARG A 232 1.45 -3.31 18.32
C ARG A 232 2.50 -3.09 19.41
N GLU A 233 2.25 -3.57 20.63
CA GLU A 233 3.24 -3.54 21.72
C GLU A 233 4.52 -4.30 21.37
N ASP A 234 4.41 -5.32 20.52
CA ASP A 234 5.51 -6.19 20.09
C ASP A 234 5.92 -5.98 18.62
N THR A 235 5.31 -5.03 17.89
CA THR A 235 5.52 -4.87 16.45
C THR A 235 5.73 -3.42 16.04
N VAL A 236 6.86 -3.14 15.40
CA VAL A 236 7.21 -1.83 14.84
C VAL A 236 7.32 -1.90 13.32
N VAL A 237 6.83 -0.88 12.64
CA VAL A 237 6.98 -0.67 11.19
C VAL A 237 8.02 0.42 10.98
N TYR A 238 8.96 0.18 10.06
CA TYR A 238 9.94 1.14 9.56
C TYR A 238 9.69 1.37 8.07
N ILE A 239 9.54 2.64 7.66
CA ILE A 239 9.39 3.00 6.25
C ILE A 239 10.77 3.09 5.60
N ALA A 240 11.01 2.24 4.61
CA ALA A 240 12.28 2.08 3.91
C ALA A 240 12.12 2.25 2.40
N THR A 241 13.23 2.40 1.70
CA THR A 241 13.31 2.35 0.23
C THR A 241 14.29 1.27 -0.20
N HIS A 242 14.22 0.82 -1.46
CA HIS A 242 15.20 -0.07 -2.08
C HIS A 242 15.50 -1.37 -1.31
N LEU A 243 14.52 -1.96 -0.63
CA LEU A 243 14.75 -3.19 0.15
C LEU A 243 15.21 -4.40 -0.70
N TYR A 244 15.07 -4.33 -2.02
CA TYR A 244 15.63 -5.33 -2.93
C TYR A 244 17.17 -5.31 -2.98
N ASP A 245 17.80 -4.20 -2.58
CA ASP A 245 19.24 -4.13 -2.38
C ASP A 245 19.60 -4.68 -0.99
N GLU A 246 20.55 -5.60 -0.96
CA GLU A 246 20.92 -6.33 0.26
C GLU A 246 21.50 -5.38 1.33
N ARG A 247 22.26 -4.35 0.96
CA ARG A 247 22.82 -3.42 1.95
C ARG A 247 21.74 -2.52 2.51
N CYS A 248 20.81 -2.05 1.68
CA CYS A 248 19.63 -1.29 2.12
C CYS A 248 18.75 -2.12 3.05
N LEU A 249 18.54 -3.40 2.75
CA LEU A 249 17.84 -4.33 3.63
C LEU A 249 18.56 -4.47 4.98
N GLN A 250 19.85 -4.75 4.99
CA GLN A 250 20.62 -4.92 6.24
C GLN A 250 20.64 -3.65 7.09
N ALA A 251 20.75 -2.46 6.48
CA ALA A 251 20.64 -1.19 7.19
C ALA A 251 19.24 -0.99 7.78
N SER A 252 18.19 -1.35 7.05
CA SER A 252 16.81 -1.30 7.55
C SER A 252 16.59 -2.23 8.74
N VAL A 253 17.16 -3.45 8.68
CA VAL A 253 17.14 -4.41 9.78
C VAL A 253 17.91 -3.86 10.99
N SER A 254 19.11 -3.32 10.77
CA SER A 254 19.95 -2.66 11.78
C SER A 254 19.19 -1.57 12.54
N ARG A 255 18.52 -0.67 11.81
CA ARG A 255 17.69 0.40 12.37
C ARG A 255 16.51 -0.11 13.18
N LEU A 256 15.75 -1.08 12.65
CA LEU A 256 14.65 -1.71 13.37
C LEU A 256 15.10 -2.35 14.69
N ILE A 257 16.25 -3.02 14.66
CA ILE A 257 16.82 -3.65 15.85
C ILE A 257 17.15 -2.59 16.92
N ASN A 258 17.78 -1.47 16.53
CA ASN A 258 18.08 -0.37 17.46
C ASN A 258 16.80 0.18 18.11
N VAL A 259 15.75 0.42 17.33
CA VAL A 259 14.47 0.92 17.87
C VAL A 259 13.82 -0.07 18.83
N ILE A 260 13.86 -1.37 18.53
CA ILE A 260 13.36 -2.42 19.43
C ILE A 260 14.17 -2.46 20.73
N LEU A 261 15.49 -2.25 20.65
CA LEU A 261 16.38 -2.23 21.81
C LEU A 261 16.08 -1.08 22.76
N GLU A 262 15.79 0.09 22.22
CA GLU A 262 15.49 1.32 22.98
C GLU A 262 14.12 1.27 23.67
N GLN A 263 13.13 0.61 23.08
CA GLN A 263 11.74 0.72 23.50
C GLN A 263 11.42 0.04 24.84
N THR A 264 12.07 -1.08 25.18
CA THR A 264 11.59 -1.91 26.31
C THR A 264 12.71 -2.59 27.08
N ASN A 265 12.65 -2.56 28.41
CA ASN A 265 13.54 -3.37 29.27
C ASN A 265 13.05 -4.83 29.44
N HIS A 266 11.96 -5.20 28.77
CA HIS A 266 11.31 -6.50 28.93
C HIS A 266 11.87 -7.54 27.96
N SER A 267 12.15 -8.74 28.49
CA SER A 267 12.43 -9.92 27.67
C SER A 267 11.19 -10.30 26.86
N GLY A 268 11.36 -10.71 25.61
CA GLY A 268 10.26 -11.10 24.75
C GLY A 268 10.63 -11.31 23.30
N HIS A 269 9.61 -11.62 22.50
CA HIS A 269 9.70 -11.70 21.04
C HIS A 269 9.11 -10.43 20.44
N TYR A 270 9.95 -9.67 19.75
CA TYR A 270 9.58 -8.45 19.06
C TYR A 270 9.68 -8.67 17.55
N PHE A 271 8.88 -7.92 16.81
CA PHE A 271 8.80 -7.98 15.37
C PHE A 271 9.03 -6.60 14.77
N GLY A 272 9.89 -6.53 13.77
CA GLY A 272 10.09 -5.37 12.93
C GLY A 272 9.55 -5.65 11.53
N ILE A 273 8.96 -4.65 10.89
CA ILE A 273 8.58 -4.69 9.48
C ILE A 273 9.36 -3.59 8.80
N ALA A 274 10.36 -3.93 7.99
CA ALA A 274 10.94 -2.97 7.06
C ALA A 274 10.01 -2.94 5.85
N PHE A 275 9.37 -1.80 5.61
CA PHE A 275 8.33 -1.66 4.60
C PHE A 275 8.71 -0.61 3.58
N SER A 276 8.85 -1.03 2.34
CA SER A 276 8.87 -0.14 1.17
C SER A 276 7.59 -0.37 0.37
N VAL A 277 7.31 0.53 -0.58
CA VAL A 277 6.15 0.38 -1.46
C VAL A 277 6.20 -0.94 -2.25
N PHE A 278 7.36 -1.40 -2.71
CA PHE A 278 7.46 -2.62 -3.53
C PHE A 278 7.79 -3.90 -2.77
N HIS A 279 8.40 -3.78 -1.59
CA HIS A 279 8.91 -4.92 -0.83
C HIS A 279 8.69 -4.70 0.66
N CYS A 280 8.59 -5.79 1.41
CA CYS A 280 8.69 -5.76 2.86
C CYS A 280 9.62 -6.88 3.36
N ALA A 281 10.23 -6.68 4.52
CA ALA A 281 10.94 -7.73 5.23
C ALA A 281 10.45 -7.80 6.68
N VAL A 282 10.30 -9.03 7.19
CA VAL A 282 9.90 -9.26 8.58
C VAL A 282 11.15 -9.63 9.38
N VAL A 283 11.39 -8.90 10.46
CA VAL A 283 12.49 -9.10 11.40
C VAL A 283 11.89 -9.63 12.70
N LYS A 284 12.48 -10.66 13.27
CA LYS A 284 12.16 -11.16 14.61
C LYS A 284 13.36 -10.93 15.50
N VAL A 285 13.15 -10.22 16.59
CA VAL A 285 14.16 -9.96 17.62
C VAL A 285 13.76 -10.72 18.88
N VAL A 286 14.64 -11.59 19.36
CA VAL A 286 14.47 -12.32 20.61
C VAL A 286 15.35 -11.68 21.66
N LYS A 287 14.72 -11.03 22.63
CA LYS A 287 15.39 -10.37 23.76
C LYS A 287 15.27 -11.25 25.00
N ASN A 288 16.39 -11.80 25.45
CA ASN A 288 16.49 -12.53 26.72
C ASN A 288 17.26 -11.67 27.74
N ALA A 289 17.28 -12.09 29.01
CA ALA A 289 17.93 -11.34 30.09
C ALA A 289 19.43 -11.08 29.86
N HIS A 290 20.12 -11.94 29.09
CA HIS A 290 21.57 -11.88 28.88
C HIS A 290 21.98 -11.93 27.41
N THR A 291 21.06 -12.29 26.52
CA THR A 291 21.37 -12.51 25.11
C THR A 291 20.31 -11.88 24.25
N MET A 292 20.77 -11.42 23.09
CA MET A 292 19.93 -10.88 22.05
C MET A 292 20.30 -11.58 20.76
N SER A 293 19.27 -12.00 20.04
CA SER A 293 19.44 -12.56 18.71
C SER A 293 18.35 -12.02 17.81
N PHE A 294 18.62 -12.03 16.51
CA PHE A 294 17.61 -11.70 15.52
C PHE A 294 17.65 -12.67 14.36
N SER A 295 16.56 -12.70 13.62
CA SER A 295 16.42 -13.37 12.33
C SER A 295 15.50 -12.54 11.44
N HIS A 296 15.62 -12.66 10.13
CA HIS A 296 14.76 -11.94 9.20
C HIS A 296 14.51 -12.72 7.93
N THR A 297 13.41 -12.41 7.24
CA THR A 297 13.15 -12.88 5.88
C THR A 297 14.06 -12.17 4.88
N SER A 298 14.12 -12.66 3.64
CA SER A 298 14.54 -11.84 2.51
C SER A 298 13.57 -10.68 2.29
N ALA A 299 13.90 -9.77 1.38
CA ALA A 299 12.95 -8.78 0.88
C ALA A 299 11.85 -9.49 0.08
N LEU A 300 10.65 -9.55 0.66
CA LEU A 300 9.47 -10.16 0.05
C LEU A 300 8.80 -9.10 -0.80
N GLN A 301 8.56 -9.40 -2.08
CA GLN A 301 7.73 -8.54 -2.94
C GLN A 301 6.38 -8.30 -2.27
N PHE A 302 6.03 -7.04 -2.04
CA PHE A 302 4.77 -6.63 -1.40
C PHE A 302 3.77 -6.18 -2.46
N LEU A 303 4.04 -5.10 -3.18
CA LEU A 303 3.20 -4.75 -4.32
C LEU A 303 3.48 -5.70 -5.49
N PRO A 304 2.44 -6.22 -6.15
CA PRO A 304 2.62 -6.96 -7.39
C PRO A 304 3.22 -6.05 -8.46
N SER A 305 3.90 -6.66 -9.43
CA SER A 305 4.30 -5.93 -10.64
C SER A 305 3.06 -5.37 -11.33
N PHE A 306 3.18 -4.20 -11.96
CA PHE A 306 2.12 -3.67 -12.82
C PHE A 306 1.76 -4.65 -13.97
N TYR A 307 2.69 -5.51 -14.36
CA TYR A 307 2.50 -6.58 -15.36
C TYR A 307 2.26 -7.97 -14.73
N ALA A 308 1.88 -8.05 -13.45
CA ALA A 308 1.64 -9.34 -12.81
C ALA A 308 0.28 -9.92 -13.23
N ASP A 309 0.23 -11.19 -13.62
CA ASP A 309 -1.03 -11.93 -13.86
C ASP A 309 -1.76 -12.30 -12.55
N SER A 310 -1.16 -11.96 -11.41
CA SER A 310 -1.67 -12.26 -10.09
C SER A 310 -1.37 -11.12 -9.12
N PRO A 311 -2.35 -10.70 -8.30
CA PRO A 311 -2.10 -9.76 -7.21
C PRO A 311 -1.36 -10.43 -6.03
N SER A 312 -1.23 -11.77 -6.04
CA SER A 312 -0.62 -12.52 -4.94
C SER A 312 0.88 -12.29 -4.87
N THR A 313 1.34 -11.82 -3.71
CA THR A 313 2.77 -11.65 -3.44
C THR A 313 3.14 -12.24 -2.07
N PRO A 314 4.40 -12.67 -1.89
CA PRO A 314 4.86 -13.18 -0.60
C PRO A 314 4.80 -12.13 0.52
N GLY A 315 4.96 -10.84 0.20
CA GLY A 315 4.88 -9.74 1.16
C GLY A 315 3.45 -9.49 1.66
N ILE A 316 2.44 -9.56 0.78
CA ILE A 316 1.03 -9.52 1.21
C ILE A 316 0.73 -10.67 2.17
N THR A 317 1.20 -11.86 1.82
CA THR A 317 1.05 -13.06 2.66
C THR A 317 1.73 -12.88 4.02
N ALA A 318 2.95 -12.33 4.04
CA ALA A 318 3.68 -12.05 5.27
C ALA A 318 2.95 -11.08 6.20
N LEU A 319 2.47 -9.95 5.68
CA LEU A 319 1.74 -8.97 6.47
C LEU A 319 0.39 -9.50 6.93
N ALA A 320 -0.31 -10.28 6.10
CA ALA A 320 -1.56 -10.94 6.49
C ALA A 320 -1.35 -11.88 7.68
N ARG A 321 -0.34 -12.75 7.61
CA ARG A 321 0.01 -13.69 8.69
C ARG A 321 0.47 -12.99 9.96
N LEU A 322 1.33 -11.99 9.82
CA LEU A 322 1.80 -11.20 10.96
C LEU A 322 0.64 -10.46 11.64
N GLY A 323 -0.29 -9.91 10.87
CA GLY A 323 -1.52 -9.29 11.35
C GLY A 323 -2.53 -10.28 11.97
N TYR A 324 -2.43 -11.57 11.66
CA TYR A 324 -3.26 -12.62 12.26
C TYR A 324 -2.76 -13.10 13.63
N ARG A 325 -1.51 -12.80 13.99
CA ARG A 325 -0.94 -13.17 15.30
C ARG A 325 -1.78 -12.60 16.44
N ILE A 326 -1.88 -13.40 17.50
CA ILE A 326 -2.52 -13.01 18.76
C ILE A 326 -1.95 -11.69 19.23
N ASP A 327 -2.81 -10.70 19.39
CA ASP A 327 -2.48 -9.43 19.98
C ASP A 327 -3.31 -9.21 21.24
N PRO A 328 -2.68 -9.17 22.42
CA PRO A 328 -3.35 -8.90 23.69
C PRO A 328 -4.07 -7.54 23.70
N ALA A 329 -3.53 -6.55 22.98
CA ALA A 329 -4.06 -5.20 22.92
C ALA A 329 -5.15 -5.02 21.84
N LEU A 330 -5.51 -6.07 21.08
CA LEU A 330 -6.43 -5.97 19.94
C LEU A 330 -7.78 -5.37 20.36
N PHE A 331 -8.31 -5.84 21.48
CA PHE A 331 -9.58 -5.36 22.00
C PHE A 331 -9.52 -3.87 22.34
N ARG A 332 -8.44 -3.42 22.99
CA ARG A 332 -8.23 -2.01 23.34
C ARG A 332 -8.15 -1.14 22.09
N ARG A 333 -7.39 -1.56 21.07
CA ARG A 333 -7.29 -0.82 19.80
C ARG A 333 -8.62 -0.80 19.04
N ALA A 334 -9.37 -1.90 19.04
CA ALA A 334 -10.69 -1.96 18.42
C ALA A 334 -11.69 -1.04 19.15
N LEU A 335 -11.61 -0.96 20.49
CA LEU A 335 -12.37 -0.02 21.31
C LEU A 335 -12.03 1.42 20.93
N GLU A 336 -10.74 1.79 20.88
CA GLU A 336 -10.26 3.12 20.47
C GLU A 336 -10.73 3.51 19.05
N ALA A 337 -10.63 2.58 18.10
CA ALA A 337 -11.09 2.81 16.72
C ALA A 337 -12.62 3.00 16.64
N CYS A 338 -13.40 2.21 17.38
CA CYS A 338 -14.86 2.39 17.44
C CYS A 338 -15.27 3.72 18.09
N HIS A 339 -14.50 4.21 19.07
CA HIS A 339 -14.74 5.49 19.72
C HIS A 339 -14.55 6.69 18.79
N TYR A 340 -13.67 6.57 17.78
CA TYR A 340 -13.47 7.63 16.80
C TYR A 340 -14.73 7.87 15.94
N VAL A 341 -15.51 6.83 15.65
CA VAL A 341 -16.68 6.89 14.77
C VAL A 341 -17.94 7.40 15.49
N ARG A 342 -18.00 7.34 16.82
CA ARG A 342 -19.15 7.81 17.62
C ARG A 342 -18.70 8.83 18.69
N TYR A 343 -18.79 10.10 18.34
CA TYR A 343 -18.32 11.22 19.16
C TYR A 343 -19.06 11.36 20.53
N ILE A 344 -18.23 11.52 21.57
CA ILE A 344 -18.35 12.25 22.85
C ILE A 344 -19.08 11.66 24.07
N HIS A 345 -20.33 11.20 24.06
CA HIS A 345 -21.06 11.11 25.36
C HIS A 345 -20.76 9.92 26.30
N LEU A 346 -19.98 8.91 25.88
CA LEU A 346 -19.67 7.71 26.71
C LEU A 346 -18.17 7.52 26.99
N LYS A 347 -17.33 8.51 26.65
CA LYS A 347 -15.88 8.35 26.54
C LYS A 347 -15.18 8.03 27.87
N GLU A 348 -15.57 8.68 28.96
CA GLU A 348 -14.84 8.55 30.24
C GLU A 348 -15.24 7.30 31.04
N SER A 349 -16.52 6.92 31.04
CA SER A 349 -16.97 5.82 31.89
C SER A 349 -16.56 4.44 31.38
N LEU A 350 -16.42 4.26 30.06
CA LEU A 350 -16.14 2.93 29.48
C LEU A 350 -14.64 2.59 29.49
N VAL A 351 -13.78 3.54 29.14
CA VAL A 351 -12.32 3.32 29.13
C VAL A 351 -11.80 3.08 30.54
N GLN A 352 -12.24 3.88 31.53
CA GLN A 352 -11.87 3.67 32.94
C GLN A 352 -12.35 2.31 33.48
N ARG A 353 -13.46 1.78 32.95
CA ARG A 353 -14.00 0.48 33.37
C ARG A 353 -13.24 -0.69 32.76
N ALA A 354 -12.70 -0.54 31.54
CA ALA A 354 -11.90 -1.56 30.89
C ALA A 354 -10.60 -1.85 31.65
N ASP A 355 -9.89 -0.80 32.10
CA ASP A 355 -8.64 -0.96 32.86
C ASP A 355 -8.89 -1.45 34.31
N ARG A 356 -9.97 -1.04 34.96
CA ARG A 356 -10.31 -1.51 36.32
C ARG A 356 -10.90 -2.91 36.38
N SER A 357 -11.34 -3.46 35.24
CA SER A 357 -11.99 -4.77 35.16
C SER A 357 -11.04 -5.93 35.45
N ASP A 358 -9.73 -5.76 35.34
CA ASP A 358 -8.79 -6.87 35.55
C ASP A 358 -8.56 -7.17 37.04
N ASP A 359 -8.84 -6.21 37.93
CA ASP A 359 -8.64 -6.34 39.39
C ASP A 359 -9.91 -6.64 40.18
N MET A 360 -11.09 -6.51 39.57
CA MET A 360 -12.36 -6.72 40.27
C MET A 360 -12.76 -8.21 40.23
N PRO A 361 -12.95 -8.89 41.38
CA PRO A 361 -13.44 -10.27 41.40
C PRO A 361 -14.80 -10.33 40.68
N PRO A 362 -15.02 -11.32 39.80
CA PRO A 362 -16.25 -11.40 39.02
C PRO A 362 -17.44 -11.43 39.97
N THR A 363 -18.27 -10.39 39.91
CA THR A 363 -19.55 -10.38 40.61
C THR A 363 -20.37 -11.55 40.07
N THR A 364 -20.57 -12.54 40.91
CA THR A 364 -20.96 -13.94 40.67
C THR A 364 -22.37 -14.15 40.11
N ILE A 365 -22.97 -13.16 39.43
CA ILE A 365 -24.41 -13.16 39.12
C ILE A 365 -24.74 -13.94 37.82
N CYS A 366 -23.75 -14.37 37.03
CA CYS A 366 -24.00 -15.22 35.87
C CYS A 366 -23.29 -16.57 36.03
N PRO A 367 -23.99 -17.72 36.01
CA PRO A 367 -23.34 -19.02 35.87
C PRO A 367 -22.48 -18.97 34.61
N THR A 368 -21.17 -19.15 34.79
CA THR A 368 -20.17 -18.92 33.73
C THR A 368 -20.43 -19.84 32.55
N LEU A 369 -21.01 -19.29 31.47
CA LEU A 369 -21.05 -19.96 30.18
C LEU A 369 -19.61 -20.30 29.77
N PRO A 370 -19.36 -21.50 29.20
CA PRO A 370 -18.07 -21.85 28.61
C PRO A 370 -17.63 -20.84 27.54
N LEU A 371 -16.31 -20.74 27.32
CA LEU A 371 -15.72 -19.82 26.35
C LEU A 371 -16.28 -20.05 24.94
N GLU A 372 -16.61 -21.30 24.61
CA GLU A 372 -17.16 -21.73 23.33
C GLU A 372 -18.53 -21.08 23.07
N LEU A 373 -19.39 -21.02 24.09
CA LEU A 373 -20.71 -20.38 23.99
C LEU A 373 -20.58 -18.86 23.89
N TRP A 374 -19.65 -18.24 24.63
CA TRP A 374 -19.36 -16.81 24.47
C TRP A 374 -18.83 -16.48 23.08
N ARG A 375 -17.98 -17.33 22.52
CA ARG A 375 -17.48 -17.20 21.15
C ARG A 375 -18.62 -17.33 20.14
N GLU A 376 -19.53 -18.28 20.35
CA GLU A 376 -20.70 -18.46 19.49
C GLU A 376 -21.61 -17.23 19.55
N ILE A 377 -21.94 -16.72 20.75
CA ILE A 377 -22.69 -15.46 20.93
C ILE A 377 -21.99 -14.31 20.18
N ALA A 378 -20.68 -14.15 20.35
CA ALA A 378 -19.91 -13.12 19.68
C ALA A 378 -19.98 -13.27 18.14
N CYS A 379 -20.02 -14.48 17.60
CA CYS A 379 -20.15 -14.72 16.16
C CYS A 379 -21.50 -14.24 15.57
N TYR A 380 -22.54 -14.10 16.39
CA TYR A 380 -23.84 -13.53 15.97
C TYR A 380 -23.85 -11.99 15.98
N LEU A 381 -22.85 -11.34 16.59
CA LEU A 381 -22.75 -9.89 16.67
C LEU A 381 -22.06 -9.34 15.42
N THR A 382 -22.86 -8.82 14.49
CA THR A 382 -22.37 -8.31 13.19
C THR A 382 -21.75 -6.92 13.25
N HIS A 383 -22.18 -6.09 14.21
CA HIS A 383 -21.67 -4.74 14.34
C HIS A 383 -20.45 -4.71 15.30
N PRO A 384 -19.28 -4.15 14.92
CA PRO A 384 -18.10 -4.07 15.78
C PRO A 384 -18.39 -3.48 17.16
N PHE A 385 -19.22 -2.43 17.22
CA PHE A 385 -19.72 -1.86 18.48
C PHE A 385 -20.34 -2.89 19.44
N HIS A 386 -21.16 -3.83 18.96
CA HIS A 386 -21.77 -4.85 19.83
C HIS A 386 -20.73 -5.83 20.37
N LEU A 387 -19.74 -6.21 19.54
CA LEU A 387 -18.59 -7.01 19.98
C LEU A 387 -17.83 -6.29 21.10
N ILE A 388 -17.58 -5.00 20.93
CA ILE A 388 -16.92 -4.18 21.96
C ILE A 388 -17.74 -4.16 23.25
N VAL A 389 -19.05 -3.90 23.19
CA VAL A 389 -19.93 -3.91 24.37
C VAL A 389 -19.90 -5.27 25.08
N LEU A 390 -19.95 -6.38 24.33
CA LEU A 390 -19.83 -7.72 24.89
C LEU A 390 -18.48 -7.93 25.60
N GLY A 391 -17.38 -7.51 24.99
CA GLY A 391 -16.05 -7.68 25.58
C GLY A 391 -15.81 -6.84 26.85
N LEU A 392 -16.62 -5.81 27.09
CA LEU A 392 -16.60 -5.03 28.33
C LEU A 392 -17.35 -5.71 29.49
N VAL A 393 -18.09 -6.81 29.24
CA VAL A 393 -18.87 -7.52 30.26
C VAL A 393 -17.96 -8.30 31.22
N SER A 394 -16.97 -9.01 30.70
CA SER A 394 -16.03 -9.81 31.50
C SER A 394 -14.76 -10.15 30.73
N ARG A 395 -13.73 -10.64 31.43
CA ARG A 395 -12.48 -11.13 30.82
C ARG A 395 -12.72 -12.29 29.82
N LEU A 396 -13.62 -13.23 30.14
CA LEU A 396 -13.98 -14.33 29.23
C LEU A 396 -14.67 -13.82 27.96
N CYS A 397 -15.59 -12.87 28.10
CA CYS A 397 -16.22 -12.22 26.94
C CYS A 397 -15.20 -11.48 26.09
N ARG A 398 -14.26 -10.75 26.71
CA ARG A 398 -13.16 -10.06 26.02
C ARG A 398 -12.30 -11.04 25.22
N GLN A 399 -12.00 -12.20 25.79
CA GLN A 399 -11.24 -13.25 25.12
C GLN A 399 -12.00 -13.80 23.90
N ALA A 400 -13.28 -14.18 24.07
CA ALA A 400 -14.14 -14.63 22.98
C ALA A 400 -14.28 -13.58 21.87
N VAL A 401 -14.53 -12.32 22.23
CA VAL A 401 -14.62 -11.20 21.29
C VAL A 401 -13.30 -10.99 20.56
N SER A 402 -12.17 -11.07 21.24
CA SER A 402 -10.85 -10.93 20.61
C SER A 402 -10.57 -12.04 19.59
N MET A 403 -11.12 -13.23 19.78
CA MET A 403 -11.06 -14.30 18.77
C MET A 403 -11.90 -13.93 17.54
N VAL A 404 -13.10 -13.38 17.72
CA VAL A 404 -13.97 -12.98 16.61
C VAL A 404 -13.41 -11.76 15.88
N LEU A 405 -12.90 -10.75 16.59
CA LEU A 405 -12.30 -9.55 15.98
C LEU A 405 -11.07 -9.84 15.11
N ARG A 406 -10.47 -11.04 15.21
CA ARG A 406 -9.40 -11.49 14.30
C ARG A 406 -9.91 -11.97 12.96
N CYS A 407 -11.16 -12.42 12.88
CA CYS A 407 -11.78 -12.76 11.62
C CYS A 407 -11.91 -11.49 10.77
N THR A 408 -11.80 -11.64 9.46
CA THR A 408 -11.93 -10.54 8.53
C THR A 408 -13.39 -10.11 8.44
N HIS A 409 -13.68 -8.85 8.72
CA HIS A 409 -15.02 -8.28 8.64
C HIS A 409 -15.07 -7.18 7.58
N LEU A 410 -16.15 -7.16 6.80
CA LEU A 410 -16.41 -6.15 5.79
C LEU A 410 -17.86 -5.71 5.89
N CYS A 411 -18.12 -4.45 6.24
CA CYS A 411 -19.48 -3.89 6.34
C CYS A 411 -20.47 -4.74 7.17
N GLY A 412 -20.01 -5.32 8.27
CA GLY A 412 -20.83 -6.19 9.15
C GLY A 412 -21.01 -7.63 8.66
N TYR A 413 -20.39 -7.99 7.53
CA TYR A 413 -20.24 -9.36 7.08
C TYR A 413 -18.92 -9.92 7.61
N ARG A 414 -18.98 -11.09 8.26
CA ARG A 414 -17.76 -11.83 8.58
C ARG A 414 -17.41 -12.72 7.39
N LEU A 415 -16.25 -12.51 6.81
CA LEU A 415 -15.75 -13.33 5.71
C LEU A 415 -15.26 -14.66 6.27
N VAL A 416 -15.70 -15.76 5.68
CA VAL A 416 -15.48 -17.14 6.17
C VAL A 416 -14.62 -17.94 5.21
N SER A 417 -14.77 -17.77 3.89
CA SER A 417 -13.88 -18.37 2.90
C SER A 417 -13.68 -17.44 1.72
N ALA A 418 -12.47 -17.51 1.14
CA ALA A 418 -12.15 -16.96 -0.16
C ALA A 418 -12.26 -18.08 -1.20
N PRO A 419 -12.52 -17.74 -2.47
CA PRO A 419 -12.62 -18.73 -3.53
C PRO A 419 -11.21 -19.25 -3.84
N GLN A 420 -11.05 -20.57 -3.93
CA GLN A 420 -9.77 -21.17 -4.31
C GLN A 420 -9.45 -20.92 -5.78
N GLU A 421 -10.48 -20.92 -6.62
CA GLU A 421 -10.38 -20.62 -8.04
C GLU A 421 -10.80 -19.18 -8.29
N ARG A 422 -9.98 -18.45 -9.04
CA ARG A 422 -10.36 -17.12 -9.49
C ARG A 422 -11.45 -17.26 -10.53
N PRO A 423 -12.52 -16.46 -10.46
CA PRO A 423 -13.51 -16.41 -11.52
C PRO A 423 -12.80 -16.13 -12.85
N GLU A 424 -13.05 -16.98 -13.86
CA GLU A 424 -12.67 -16.75 -15.25
C GLU A 424 -13.45 -15.54 -15.79
N TYR A 425 -13.04 -14.34 -15.36
CA TYR A 425 -13.58 -13.14 -15.95
C TYR A 425 -13.01 -13.00 -17.36
N ARG A 426 -13.88 -13.14 -18.36
CA ARG A 426 -13.55 -12.96 -19.78
C ARG A 426 -13.05 -11.55 -20.15
N LYS A 427 -13.04 -10.59 -19.23
CA LYS A 427 -12.41 -9.28 -19.43
C LYS A 427 -11.07 -9.29 -18.68
N GLU A 428 -10.00 -9.06 -19.44
CA GLU A 428 -8.62 -9.47 -19.16
C GLU A 428 -8.06 -9.06 -17.78
N ASN A 429 -8.60 -8.04 -17.12
CA ASN A 429 -8.00 -7.48 -15.90
C ASN A 429 -8.95 -7.40 -14.67
N LEU A 430 -10.10 -8.09 -14.68
CA LEU A 430 -11.01 -8.06 -13.51
C LEU A 430 -10.52 -8.92 -12.33
N SER A 431 -9.76 -9.98 -12.60
CA SER A 431 -9.28 -10.94 -11.60
C SER A 431 -8.29 -10.34 -10.60
N LEU A 432 -7.57 -9.28 -10.97
CA LEU A 432 -6.58 -8.63 -10.09
C LEU A 432 -7.23 -7.74 -9.01
N ARG A 433 -8.50 -7.38 -9.19
CA ARG A 433 -9.15 -6.32 -8.40
C ARG A 433 -10.51 -6.72 -7.83
N ALA A 434 -10.95 -7.95 -8.02
CA ALA A 434 -12.24 -8.40 -7.49
C ALA A 434 -12.18 -9.85 -7.02
N ALA A 435 -12.88 -10.13 -5.92
CA ALA A 435 -13.08 -11.49 -5.44
C ALA A 435 -14.47 -11.67 -4.80
N SER A 436 -14.93 -12.92 -4.81
CA SER A 436 -16.21 -13.34 -4.22
C SER A 436 -15.94 -14.16 -2.97
N PHE A 437 -16.34 -13.66 -1.81
CA PHE A 437 -16.14 -14.32 -0.52
C PHE A 437 -17.41 -15.01 -0.05
N SER A 438 -17.29 -16.18 0.57
CA SER A 438 -18.36 -16.69 1.43
C SER A 438 -18.31 -15.93 2.73
N ALA A 439 -19.43 -15.42 3.18
CA ALA A 439 -19.54 -14.64 4.39
C ALA A 439 -20.75 -15.07 5.22
N VAL A 440 -20.80 -14.60 6.46
CA VAL A 440 -21.92 -14.80 7.37
C VAL A 440 -22.34 -13.46 7.95
N ARG A 441 -23.65 -13.21 7.95
CA ARG A 441 -24.27 -12.05 8.61
C ARG A 441 -25.47 -12.52 9.42
N ASN A 442 -25.47 -12.24 10.72
CA ASN A 442 -26.51 -12.70 11.65
C ASN A 442 -26.75 -14.22 11.59
N GLY A 443 -25.68 -15.01 11.41
CA GLY A 443 -25.78 -16.47 11.26
C GLY A 443 -26.25 -16.97 9.88
N ILE A 444 -26.62 -16.07 8.96
CA ILE A 444 -27.08 -16.42 7.62
C ILE A 444 -25.87 -16.44 6.66
N PRO A 445 -25.56 -17.57 6.00
CA PRO A 445 -24.54 -17.62 4.96
C PRO A 445 -24.92 -16.75 3.76
N THR A 446 -23.94 -16.10 3.16
CA THR A 446 -24.13 -15.22 2.01
C THR A 446 -22.84 -15.14 1.18
N THR A 447 -22.92 -14.53 0.00
CA THR A 447 -21.76 -14.25 -0.86
C THR A 447 -21.56 -12.75 -0.96
N VAL A 448 -20.34 -12.30 -0.64
CA VAL A 448 -19.95 -10.88 -0.72
C VAL A 448 -18.96 -10.73 -1.86
N ASN A 449 -19.32 -9.94 -2.87
CA ASN A 449 -18.40 -9.55 -3.92
C ASN A 449 -17.71 -8.25 -3.52
N VAL A 450 -16.39 -8.28 -3.50
CA VAL A 450 -15.54 -7.13 -3.19
C VAL A 450 -14.83 -6.76 -4.48
N GLY A 451 -15.03 -5.53 -4.97
CA GLY A 451 -14.47 -5.06 -6.23
C GLY A 451 -15.42 -4.16 -7.04
N VAL A 452 -14.87 -3.55 -8.10
CA VAL A 452 -15.39 -2.42 -8.91
C VAL A 452 -16.91 -2.34 -9.12
N THR A 453 -17.49 -1.17 -8.79
CA THR A 453 -18.91 -0.79 -8.96
C THR A 453 -19.33 -0.36 -10.35
N GLY A 454 -18.41 0.06 -11.21
CA GLY A 454 -18.75 0.81 -12.43
C GLY A 454 -19.23 0.00 -13.63
N MET A 455 -19.07 -1.34 -13.65
CA MET A 455 -19.35 -2.16 -14.84
C MET A 455 -20.25 -3.38 -14.61
N LEU A 456 -20.66 -3.65 -13.37
CA LEU A 456 -21.44 -4.85 -13.04
C LEU A 456 -22.95 -4.61 -12.94
N ASN A 457 -23.41 -3.37 -13.06
CA ASN A 457 -24.81 -3.00 -12.83
C ASN A 457 -25.81 -3.57 -13.85
N ASP A 458 -25.37 -4.08 -15.01
CA ASP A 458 -26.33 -4.42 -16.06
C ASP A 458 -26.85 -5.87 -16.05
N ARG A 459 -26.24 -6.84 -15.34
CA ARG A 459 -26.58 -8.29 -15.54
C ARG A 459 -26.34 -9.27 -14.37
N LEU A 460 -26.42 -8.88 -13.10
CA LEU A 460 -26.28 -9.85 -11.99
C LEU A 460 -27.62 -10.20 -11.33
N PRO A 461 -27.85 -11.49 -10.96
CA PRO A 461 -29.08 -11.93 -10.29
C PRO A 461 -29.21 -11.38 -8.86
N GLU A 462 -30.45 -11.16 -8.42
CA GLU A 462 -30.94 -10.45 -7.21
C GLU A 462 -30.38 -10.88 -5.83
N GLN A 463 -29.42 -11.81 -5.75
CA GLN A 463 -28.86 -12.30 -4.47
C GLN A 463 -27.37 -11.99 -4.25
N ARG A 464 -26.78 -11.08 -5.03
CA ARG A 464 -25.36 -10.74 -4.93
C ARG A 464 -25.18 -9.32 -4.40
N MET A 465 -24.60 -9.20 -3.21
CA MET A 465 -24.15 -7.90 -2.71
C MET A 465 -22.81 -7.53 -3.35
N ILE A 466 -22.74 -6.32 -3.92
CA ILE A 466 -21.51 -5.70 -4.39
C ILE A 466 -21.14 -4.63 -3.38
N ILE A 467 -19.97 -4.79 -2.75
CA ILE A 467 -19.40 -3.75 -1.90
C ILE A 467 -18.33 -3.04 -2.71
N PRO A 468 -18.64 -1.90 -3.34
CA PRO A 468 -17.61 -1.03 -3.87
C PRO A 468 -16.60 -0.66 -2.80
N LEU A 469 -15.33 -0.86 -3.16
CA LEU A 469 -14.22 -0.14 -2.57
C LEU A 469 -14.05 1.14 -3.40
N GLU A 470 -14.66 2.23 -2.97
CA GLU A 470 -14.38 3.53 -3.57
C GLU A 470 -13.25 4.19 -2.78
N ILE A 471 -12.12 4.47 -3.44
CA ILE A 471 -11.04 5.22 -2.80
C ILE A 471 -11.29 6.70 -3.10
N LYS A 472 -11.80 7.44 -2.11
CA LYS A 472 -11.98 8.90 -2.18
C LYS A 472 -11.05 9.55 -1.17
N ASN A 473 -10.21 10.49 -1.61
CA ASN A 473 -9.38 11.33 -0.76
C ASN A 473 -8.57 10.55 0.30
N SER A 474 -7.83 9.52 -0.12
CA SER A 474 -6.95 8.71 0.74
C SER A 474 -7.65 7.83 1.79
N TYR A 475 -8.98 7.70 1.73
CA TYR A 475 -9.75 6.78 2.57
C TYR A 475 -10.53 5.77 1.72
N PHE A 476 -10.57 4.52 2.17
CA PHE A 476 -11.50 3.52 1.64
C PHE A 476 -12.92 3.86 2.09
N HIS A 477 -13.71 4.42 1.18
CA HIS A 477 -15.15 4.52 1.35
C HIS A 477 -15.79 3.24 0.81
N LEU A 478 -16.34 2.46 1.74
CA LEU A 478 -17.17 1.31 1.41
C LEU A 478 -18.58 1.82 1.17
N THR A 479 -19.00 1.91 -0.09
CA THR A 479 -20.41 2.14 -0.42
C THR A 479 -21.12 0.78 -0.37
N LEU A 480 -22.34 0.74 0.18
CA LEU A 480 -23.18 -0.45 0.11
C LEU A 480 -24.21 -0.19 -0.97
N SER A 481 -24.11 -0.87 -2.11
CA SER A 481 -25.24 -0.98 -3.03
C SER A 481 -26.08 -2.16 -2.56
N ALA A 482 -27.24 -1.88 -2.00
CA ALA A 482 -28.30 -2.86 -1.86
C ALA A 482 -29.43 -2.36 -2.75
N ASP A 483 -29.65 -3.04 -3.89
CA ASP A 483 -30.93 -2.87 -4.59
C ASP A 483 -32.05 -3.43 -3.70
N PRO A 484 -33.16 -2.70 -3.52
CA PRO A 484 -34.29 -3.14 -2.71
C PRO A 484 -35.04 -4.35 -3.30
#